data_AF-A0A9R1C7R2-F1
#
_entry.id   AF-A0A9R1C7R2-F1
#
_cell.length_a   1.000
_cell.length_b   1.000
_cell.length_c   1.000
_cell.angle_alpha   90.00
_cell.angle_beta   90.00
_cell.angle_gamma   90.00
#
_symmetry.space_group_name_H-M   'P 1'
#
loop_
_entity.id
_entity.type
_entity.pdbx_description
1 polymer ?
#
loop_
_entity_poly.entity_id
_entity_poly.type
_entity_poly.pdbx_seq_one_letter_code
_entity_poly.pdbx_strand_id
1 'polypeptide(L)'
;MLLIAVQPSAQGQNTNTEGSSQGKEPATVLDKVQYRVTYAARLVEDTTKVDSIGGYDYSDDDMRLDMGKTVSEFYSGRKAIVDKWMKEKMDRGERDFTNMPAQSSISWIVYRNYPEGETTTFDDAMMNSYRISEKTQTPQWSIGSDTCTIIGYHCMKAETNFKGRHWTVWYAEDIPLDNGPWKLIGLPGLILKATDAKKQYIFEAKGLEQVDGKEDITLIKNYKKYESVTQKQFDKINRTTSFDDAMKASGITISLDNVTIEEGGFKDDFMKYIISTPIPQIIRKSLG
;
A
#
# COMPACT_ATOMS: atom_id res chain seq x y z
N MET A 1 -39.39 23.45 -3.65
CA MET A 1 -38.77 24.79 -3.54
C MET A 1 -38.48 25.02 -2.07
N LEU A 2 -37.23 24.80 -1.63
CA LEU A 2 -36.69 25.30 -0.35
C LEU A 2 -35.17 25.33 -0.52
N LEU A 3 -34.58 26.50 -0.28
CA LEU A 3 -33.18 26.83 -0.58
C LEU A 3 -32.23 26.30 0.50
N ILE A 4 -31.10 25.73 0.07
CA ILE A 4 -29.91 25.53 0.91
C ILE A 4 -29.02 26.76 0.73
N ALA A 5 -28.74 27.50 1.80
CA ALA A 5 -27.79 28.60 1.80
C ALA A 5 -26.46 28.12 2.39
N VAL A 6 -25.43 28.08 1.54
CA VAL A 6 -24.02 28.02 1.95
C VAL A 6 -23.51 29.45 1.93
N GLN A 7 -23.09 30.01 3.07
CA GLN A 7 -22.45 31.32 3.09
C GLN A 7 -20.92 31.17 2.95
N PRO A 8 -20.30 31.83 1.96
CA PRO A 8 -18.86 32.07 1.95
C PRO A 8 -18.56 33.41 2.64
N SER A 9 -17.60 33.42 3.56
CA SER A 9 -16.98 34.67 4.02
C SER A 9 -15.91 35.09 3.00
N ALA A 10 -16.17 36.15 2.25
CA ALA A 10 -15.23 36.76 1.32
C ALA A 10 -14.94 38.21 1.72
N GLN A 11 -13.65 38.58 1.79
CA GLN A 11 -13.03 39.80 1.24
C GLN A 11 -11.52 39.52 1.13
N GLY A 12 -10.77 39.82 0.06
CA GLY A 12 -11.07 40.57 -1.15
C GLY A 12 -10.12 40.18 -2.30
N GLN A 13 -10.51 40.57 -3.50
CA GLN A 13 -9.91 40.24 -4.78
C GLN A 13 -8.53 40.91 -4.97
N ASN A 14 -7.62 40.20 -5.64
CA ASN A 14 -6.82 40.84 -6.67
C ASN A 14 -6.66 39.87 -7.85
N THR A 15 -7.13 40.33 -9.01
CA THR A 15 -7.11 39.65 -10.28
C THR A 15 -5.70 39.68 -10.86
N ASN A 16 -5.10 38.51 -11.07
CA ASN A 16 -4.17 38.28 -12.16
C ASN A 16 -4.42 36.88 -12.71
N THR A 17 -5.04 36.84 -13.88
CA THR A 17 -5.09 35.70 -14.78
C THR A 17 -3.67 35.41 -15.27
N GLU A 18 -2.94 34.60 -14.51
CA GLU A 18 -1.88 33.77 -15.05
C GLU A 18 -2.44 32.36 -15.17
N GLY A 19 -2.56 31.90 -16.42
CA GLY A 19 -2.88 30.51 -16.69
C GLY A 19 -1.84 29.64 -16.00
N SER A 20 -2.24 28.96 -14.93
CA SER A 20 -1.39 27.95 -14.29
C SER A 20 -1.32 26.76 -15.24
N SER A 21 -0.33 26.82 -16.14
CA SER A 21 0.32 25.59 -16.55
C SER A 21 0.90 24.99 -15.28
N GLN A 22 0.13 24.12 -14.62
CA GLN A 22 0.70 23.20 -13.63
C GLN A 22 1.68 22.34 -14.42
N GLY A 23 2.94 22.78 -14.47
CA GLY A 23 4.04 21.96 -14.93
C GLY A 23 4.00 20.68 -14.11
N LYS A 24 3.63 19.56 -14.75
CA LYS A 24 3.71 18.24 -14.14
C LYS A 24 5.16 18.05 -13.70
N GLU A 25 5.42 18.07 -12.39
CA GLU A 25 6.76 17.74 -11.88
C GLU A 25 7.11 16.35 -12.44
N PRO A 26 8.21 16.24 -13.20
CA PRO A 26 8.57 14.98 -13.84
C PRO A 26 8.81 13.92 -12.75
N ALA A 27 8.44 12.68 -13.04
CA ALA A 27 8.66 11.58 -12.10
C ALA A 27 10.16 11.39 -11.86
N THR A 28 10.57 11.29 -10.60
CA THR A 28 11.97 11.02 -10.24
C THR A 28 12.26 9.55 -10.49
N VAL A 29 13.10 9.26 -11.49
CA VAL A 29 13.60 7.91 -11.76
C VAL A 29 14.70 7.58 -10.76
N LEU A 30 14.55 6.45 -10.06
CA LEU A 30 15.50 5.97 -9.05
C LEU A 30 16.46 4.93 -9.63
N ASP A 31 15.95 4.06 -10.49
CA ASP A 31 16.70 2.97 -11.12
C ASP A 31 15.91 2.42 -12.33
N LYS A 32 16.42 1.39 -13.00
CA LYS A 32 15.77 0.68 -14.10
C LYS A 32 15.51 -0.78 -13.73
N VAL A 33 14.28 -1.23 -13.91
CA VAL A 33 13.84 -2.60 -13.57
C VAL A 33 14.64 -3.62 -14.37
N GLN A 34 15.48 -4.41 -13.70
CA GLN A 34 16.20 -5.53 -14.30
C GLN A 34 15.37 -6.81 -14.23
N TYR A 35 14.75 -7.04 -13.08
CA TYR A 35 13.93 -8.21 -12.80
C TYR A 35 12.64 -7.80 -12.09
N ARG A 36 11.57 -8.53 -12.35
CA ARG A 36 10.27 -8.37 -11.69
C ARG A 36 9.80 -9.71 -11.17
N VAL A 37 9.46 -9.77 -9.88
CA VAL A 37 8.77 -10.93 -9.30
C VAL A 37 7.35 -10.53 -9.00
N THR A 38 6.39 -11.37 -9.39
CA THR A 38 5.00 -11.22 -8.96
C THR A 38 4.69 -12.29 -7.93
N TYR A 39 4.19 -11.87 -6.77
CA TYR A 39 3.75 -12.74 -5.68
C TYR A 39 2.22 -12.77 -5.63
N ALA A 40 1.64 -13.95 -5.53
CA ALA A 40 0.30 -14.11 -4.97
C ALA A 40 0.41 -13.84 -3.46
N ALA A 41 -0.14 -12.72 -3.02
CA ALA A 41 -0.12 -12.29 -1.64
C ALA A 41 -1.50 -12.48 -1.00
N ARG A 42 -1.52 -12.94 0.25
CA ARG A 42 -2.71 -13.00 1.09
C ARG A 42 -2.40 -12.34 2.42
N LEU A 43 -3.10 -11.27 2.76
CA LEU A 43 -2.83 -10.46 3.94
C LEU A 43 -4.08 -10.30 4.78
N VAL A 44 -3.90 -10.33 6.10
CA VAL A 44 -4.96 -10.04 7.07
C VAL A 44 -4.85 -8.59 7.50
N GLU A 45 -5.77 -7.75 7.04
CA GLU A 45 -5.82 -6.33 7.40
C GLU A 45 -6.38 -6.11 8.81
N ASP A 46 -7.45 -6.82 9.14
CA ASP A 46 -8.10 -6.74 10.45
C ASP A 46 -8.09 -8.10 11.12
N THR A 47 -7.09 -8.31 11.98
CA THR A 47 -6.96 -9.55 12.77
C THR A 47 -8.10 -9.79 13.77
N THR A 48 -8.99 -8.81 13.97
CA THR A 48 -10.19 -8.95 14.80
C THR A 48 -11.40 -9.47 14.02
N LYS A 49 -11.34 -9.46 12.69
CA LYS A 49 -12.35 -10.07 11.81
C LYS A 49 -11.94 -11.50 11.48
N VAL A 50 -12.71 -12.42 12.02
CA VAL A 50 -12.61 -13.85 11.73
C VAL A 50 -13.97 -14.38 11.31
N ASP A 51 -13.98 -15.39 10.46
CA ASP A 51 -15.19 -16.12 10.08
C ASP A 51 -15.75 -16.94 11.26
N SER A 52 -16.87 -17.62 11.03
CA SER A 52 -17.57 -18.41 12.06
C SER A 52 -16.76 -19.57 12.64
N ILE A 53 -15.65 -19.98 12.00
CA ILE A 53 -14.77 -21.05 12.46
C ILE A 53 -13.39 -20.51 12.93
N GLY A 54 -13.24 -19.19 13.02
CA GLY A 54 -12.00 -18.55 13.48
C GLY A 54 -10.94 -18.37 12.40
N GLY A 55 -11.27 -18.57 11.13
CA GLY A 55 -10.40 -18.26 9.99
C GLY A 55 -10.30 -16.75 9.76
N TYR A 56 -9.13 -16.25 9.37
CA TYR A 56 -8.98 -14.84 9.04
C TYR A 56 -9.68 -14.48 7.73
N ASP A 57 -10.20 -13.26 7.67
CA ASP A 57 -10.57 -12.62 6.42
C ASP A 57 -9.29 -12.12 5.70
N TYR A 58 -9.11 -12.51 4.45
CA TYR A 58 -7.90 -12.24 3.68
C TYR A 58 -8.18 -11.29 2.54
N SER A 59 -7.30 -10.31 2.41
CA SER A 59 -7.17 -9.51 1.20
C SER A 59 -6.08 -10.10 0.33
N ASP A 60 -6.47 -10.46 -0.89
CA ASP A 60 -5.55 -11.03 -1.87
C ASP A 60 -5.04 -9.94 -2.83
N ASP A 61 -3.76 -10.00 -3.21
CA ASP A 61 -3.15 -9.10 -4.18
C ASP A 61 -2.07 -9.81 -5.01
N ASP A 62 -1.79 -9.25 -6.18
CA ASP A 62 -0.63 -9.56 -7.00
C ASP A 62 0.48 -8.56 -6.68
N MET A 63 1.19 -8.77 -5.57
CA MET A 63 2.28 -7.89 -5.16
C MET A 63 3.47 -8.02 -6.11
N ARG A 64 4.06 -6.90 -6.51
CA ARG A 64 5.22 -6.84 -7.40
C ARG A 64 6.46 -6.41 -6.64
N LEU A 65 7.56 -7.09 -6.92
CA LEU A 65 8.91 -6.71 -6.53
C LEU A 65 9.70 -6.38 -7.79
N ASP A 66 9.95 -5.11 -8.02
CA ASP A 66 10.81 -4.63 -9.10
C ASP A 66 12.22 -4.40 -8.55
N MET A 67 13.20 -5.05 -9.17
CA MET A 67 14.60 -5.01 -8.75
C MET A 67 15.42 -4.33 -9.82
N GLY A 68 15.99 -3.18 -9.48
CA GLY A 68 17.00 -2.50 -10.27
C GLY A 68 18.41 -3.02 -9.95
N LYS A 69 19.42 -2.22 -10.29
CA LYS A 69 20.82 -2.50 -9.94
C LYS A 69 21.15 -2.15 -8.50
N THR A 70 20.50 -1.13 -7.95
CA THR A 70 20.76 -0.59 -6.61
C THR A 70 19.50 -0.44 -5.78
N VAL A 71 18.35 -0.15 -6.39
CA VAL A 71 17.06 0.06 -5.70
C VAL A 71 16.10 -1.08 -6.02
N SER A 72 15.28 -1.47 -5.05
CA SER A 72 14.11 -2.32 -5.29
C SER A 72 12.83 -1.68 -4.78
N GLU A 73 11.71 -1.93 -5.44
CA GLU A 73 10.38 -1.44 -5.09
C GLU A 73 9.42 -2.62 -4.91
N PHE A 74 8.74 -2.68 -3.76
CA PHE A 74 7.72 -3.69 -3.48
C PHE A 74 6.36 -3.02 -3.24
N TYR A 75 5.37 -3.36 -4.08
CA TYR A 75 4.11 -2.62 -4.18
C TYR A 75 2.96 -3.48 -4.70
N SER A 76 1.73 -2.96 -4.57
CA SER A 76 0.53 -3.61 -5.15
C SER A 76 0.54 -3.52 -6.68
N GLY A 77 0.64 -4.67 -7.35
CA GLY A 77 0.52 -4.74 -8.81
C GLY A 77 -0.90 -4.39 -9.28
N ARG A 78 -1.94 -4.74 -8.52
CA ARG A 78 -3.32 -4.34 -8.82
C ARG A 78 -3.50 -2.83 -8.75
N LYS A 79 -2.96 -2.17 -7.72
CA LYS A 79 -2.98 -0.71 -7.63
C LYS A 79 -2.27 -0.06 -8.81
N ALA A 80 -1.11 -0.56 -9.22
CA ALA A 80 -0.40 -0.04 -10.38
C ALA A 80 -1.21 -0.18 -11.68
N ILE A 81 -1.96 -1.28 -11.85
CA ILE A 81 -2.88 -1.49 -12.98
C ILE A 81 -4.01 -0.44 -12.93
N VAL A 82 -4.63 -0.22 -11.76
CA VAL A 82 -5.69 0.78 -11.58
C VAL A 82 -5.18 2.19 -11.86
N ASP A 83 -4.02 2.56 -11.31
CA ASP A 83 -3.42 3.88 -11.49
C ASP A 83 -3.10 4.16 -12.98
N LYS A 84 -2.59 3.15 -13.70
CA LYS A 84 -2.37 3.23 -15.15
C LYS A 84 -3.68 3.38 -15.91
N TRP A 85 -4.69 2.56 -15.60
CA TRP A 85 -6.00 2.61 -16.25
C TRP A 85 -6.68 3.97 -16.05
N MET A 86 -6.64 4.51 -14.82
CA MET A 86 -7.15 5.84 -14.49
C MET A 86 -6.44 6.92 -15.29
N LYS A 87 -5.10 6.87 -15.35
CA LYS A 87 -4.30 7.82 -16.12
C LYS A 87 -4.69 7.81 -17.60
N GLU A 88 -4.80 6.64 -18.22
CA GLU A 88 -5.16 6.51 -19.64
C GLU A 88 -6.57 7.04 -19.94
N LYS A 89 -7.55 6.73 -19.07
CA LYS A 89 -8.92 7.28 -19.16
C LYS A 89 -8.91 8.81 -19.08
N MET A 90 -8.21 9.35 -18.08
CA MET A 90 -8.12 10.79 -17.86
C MET A 90 -7.40 11.51 -19.01
N ASP A 91 -6.32 10.93 -19.55
CA ASP A 91 -5.59 11.45 -20.71
C ASP A 91 -6.47 11.46 -21.98
N ARG A 92 -7.42 10.52 -22.11
CA ARG A 92 -8.43 10.50 -23.19
C ARG A 92 -9.68 11.35 -22.90
N GLY A 93 -9.74 12.02 -21.75
CA GLY A 93 -10.90 12.83 -21.34
C GLY A 93 -12.14 12.00 -20.97
N GLU A 94 -12.01 10.69 -20.82
CA GLU A 94 -13.12 9.81 -20.46
C GLU A 94 -13.48 9.98 -18.97
N ARG A 95 -14.77 9.81 -18.66
CA ARG A 95 -15.33 9.88 -17.30
C ARG A 95 -16.20 8.66 -16.96
N ASP A 96 -16.23 7.67 -17.85
CA ASP A 96 -16.90 6.40 -17.62
C ASP A 96 -15.93 5.43 -16.91
N PHE A 97 -16.28 5.11 -15.66
CA PHE A 97 -15.51 4.24 -14.77
C PHE A 97 -16.17 2.88 -14.50
N THR A 98 -17.22 2.51 -15.25
CA THR A 98 -17.98 1.27 -15.04
C THR A 98 -17.13 0.00 -15.14
N ASN A 99 -16.07 0.01 -15.95
CA ASN A 99 -15.17 -1.12 -16.17
C ASN A 99 -13.81 -0.94 -15.46
N MET A 100 -13.83 -0.41 -14.23
CA MET A 100 -12.61 -0.26 -13.45
C MET A 100 -12.05 -1.63 -13.03
N PRO A 101 -10.73 -1.86 -13.16
CA PRO A 101 -10.09 -3.07 -12.65
C PRO A 101 -10.31 -3.25 -11.14
N ALA A 102 -10.24 -4.49 -10.66
CA ALA A 102 -10.32 -4.79 -9.24
C ALA A 102 -9.24 -4.02 -8.47
N GLN A 103 -9.67 -3.29 -7.43
CA GLN A 103 -8.77 -2.54 -6.57
C GLN A 103 -8.05 -3.47 -5.59
N SER A 104 -6.92 -3.00 -5.08
CA SER A 104 -6.29 -3.57 -3.90
C SER A 104 -6.59 -2.68 -2.70
N SER A 105 -6.73 -3.32 -1.54
CA SER A 105 -6.72 -2.68 -0.23
C SER A 105 -5.32 -2.45 0.33
N ILE A 106 -4.29 -2.97 -0.35
CA ILE A 106 -2.89 -2.72 -0.03
C ILE A 106 -2.46 -1.43 -0.71
N SER A 107 -2.26 -0.37 0.09
CA SER A 107 -1.81 0.93 -0.38
C SER A 107 -0.31 1.16 -0.20
N TRP A 108 0.35 0.42 0.70
CA TRP A 108 1.74 0.67 1.02
C TRP A 108 2.70 0.26 -0.09
N ILE A 109 3.82 1.00 -0.15
CA ILE A 109 4.93 0.79 -1.07
C ILE A 109 6.22 0.79 -0.26
N VAL A 110 7.12 -0.15 -0.53
CA VAL A 110 8.43 -0.24 0.11
C VAL A 110 9.52 -0.08 -0.92
N TYR A 111 10.33 0.98 -0.78
CA TYR A 111 11.58 1.14 -1.50
C TYR A 111 12.74 0.70 -0.61
N ARG A 112 13.63 -0.14 -1.14
CA ARG A 112 14.88 -0.51 -0.48
C ARG A 112 16.04 0.24 -1.11
N ASN A 113 17.00 0.61 -0.28
CA ASN A 113 18.18 1.38 -0.65
C ASN A 113 17.83 2.75 -1.25
N TYR A 114 16.73 3.36 -0.78
CA TYR A 114 16.35 4.72 -1.12
C TYR A 114 15.85 5.50 0.11
N PRO A 115 16.57 6.57 0.53
CA PRO A 115 17.92 6.92 0.08
C PRO A 115 18.94 5.79 0.36
N GLU A 116 20.15 5.87 -0.20
CA GLU A 116 21.16 4.82 -0.05
C GLU A 116 21.35 4.41 1.42
N GLY A 117 21.35 3.10 1.69
CA GLY A 117 21.43 2.53 3.03
C GLY A 117 20.11 2.49 3.80
N GLU A 118 19.02 3.08 3.28
CA GLU A 118 17.72 3.15 3.95
C GLU A 118 16.63 2.37 3.21
N THR A 119 15.64 1.91 3.97
CA THR A 119 14.39 1.39 3.47
C THR A 119 13.32 2.44 3.76
N THR A 120 12.63 2.90 2.71
CA THR A 120 11.55 3.89 2.82
C THR A 120 10.22 3.22 2.49
N THR A 121 9.29 3.25 3.45
CA THR A 121 7.91 2.83 3.26
C THR A 121 7.02 4.05 3.10
N PHE A 122 6.14 4.03 2.11
CA PHE A 122 5.01 4.95 2.01
C PHE A 122 3.75 4.17 2.36
N ASP A 123 2.96 4.67 3.29
CA ASP A 123 1.74 4.01 3.75
C ASP A 123 0.70 5.05 4.16
N ASP A 124 -0.56 4.67 4.10
CA ASP A 124 -1.68 5.51 4.51
C ASP A 124 -2.19 5.02 5.86
N ALA A 125 -2.51 5.97 6.74
CA ALA A 125 -3.28 5.68 7.94
C ALA A 125 -4.46 6.64 8.00
N MET A 126 -5.67 6.07 7.94
CA MET A 126 -6.92 6.81 7.81
C MET A 126 -6.92 7.71 6.56
N MET A 127 -6.91 9.04 6.74
CA MET A 127 -6.97 10.03 5.67
C MET A 127 -5.61 10.65 5.34
N ASN A 128 -4.55 10.25 6.05
CA ASN A 128 -3.23 10.85 5.95
C ASN A 128 -2.23 9.86 5.38
N SER A 129 -1.27 10.41 4.63
CA SER A 129 -0.21 9.65 3.99
C SER A 129 1.13 9.90 4.68
N TYR A 130 1.85 8.84 4.97
CA TYR A 130 3.05 8.84 5.79
C TYR A 130 4.26 8.25 5.06
N ARG A 131 5.42 8.85 5.29
CA ARG A 131 6.72 8.32 4.84
C ARG A 131 7.50 7.85 6.06
N ILE A 132 7.82 6.56 6.08
CA ILE A 132 8.61 5.92 7.11
C ILE A 132 9.98 5.54 6.52
N SER A 133 11.02 6.28 6.89
CA SER A 133 12.40 5.96 6.49
C SER A 133 13.17 5.38 7.67
N GLU A 134 13.85 4.27 7.43
CA GLU A 134 14.65 3.57 8.43
C GLU A 134 15.92 3.01 7.80
N LYS A 135 17.00 2.88 8.59
CA LYS A 135 18.20 2.17 8.13
C LYS A 135 17.79 0.75 7.72
N THR A 136 18.29 0.31 6.57
CA THR A 136 18.04 -1.05 6.08
C THR A 136 18.62 -2.04 7.09
N GLN A 137 17.79 -2.96 7.58
CA GLN A 137 18.18 -3.98 8.55
C GLN A 137 18.12 -5.34 7.88
N THR A 138 19.21 -6.09 7.96
CA THR A 138 19.29 -7.46 7.48
C THR A 138 18.85 -8.42 8.58
N PRO A 139 17.74 -9.18 8.40
CA PRO A 139 17.35 -10.23 9.32
C PRO A 139 18.47 -11.25 9.54
N GLN A 140 18.58 -11.78 10.75
CA GLN A 140 19.51 -12.86 11.06
C GLN A 140 18.80 -14.20 10.83
N TRP A 141 19.16 -14.89 9.76
CA TRP A 141 18.49 -16.12 9.32
C TRP A 141 19.07 -17.36 9.99
N SER A 142 18.19 -18.27 10.39
CA SER A 142 18.52 -19.65 10.70
C SER A 142 18.15 -20.50 9.49
N ILE A 143 19.16 -21.10 8.85
CA ILE A 143 18.96 -21.94 7.66
C ILE A 143 18.47 -23.31 8.10
N GLY A 144 17.35 -23.75 7.55
CA GLY A 144 16.77 -25.06 7.77
C GLY A 144 17.18 -26.07 6.70
N SER A 145 16.79 -27.33 6.90
CA SER A 145 17.04 -28.43 5.94
C SER A 145 15.86 -28.70 5.01
N ASP A 146 14.69 -28.12 5.28
CA ASP A 146 13.50 -28.34 4.45
C ASP A 146 13.68 -27.69 3.09
N THR A 147 13.18 -28.37 2.06
CA THR A 147 13.26 -27.90 0.69
C THR A 147 11.91 -28.00 0.00
N CYS A 148 11.76 -27.26 -1.09
CA CYS A 148 10.61 -27.39 -1.98
C CYS A 148 10.96 -26.90 -3.40
N THR A 149 9.95 -26.86 -4.27
CA THR A 149 10.06 -26.23 -5.59
C THR A 149 9.01 -25.13 -5.72
N ILE A 150 9.43 -23.92 -6.10
CA ILE A 150 8.55 -22.77 -6.35
C ILE A 150 8.91 -22.21 -7.72
N ILE A 151 7.90 -22.02 -8.58
CA ILE A 151 8.06 -21.56 -9.98
C ILE A 151 9.21 -22.26 -10.74
N GLY A 152 9.45 -23.54 -10.45
CA GLY A 152 10.47 -24.37 -11.10
C GLY A 152 11.85 -24.35 -10.45
N TYR A 153 12.09 -23.51 -9.43
CA TYR A 153 13.38 -23.41 -8.74
C TYR A 153 13.39 -24.22 -7.46
N HIS A 154 14.53 -24.86 -7.18
CA HIS A 154 14.77 -25.49 -5.89
C HIS A 154 14.93 -24.42 -4.81
N CYS A 155 14.20 -24.56 -3.70
CA CYS A 155 14.25 -23.61 -2.61
C CYS A 155 14.62 -24.28 -1.29
N MET A 156 15.37 -23.55 -0.47
CA MET A 156 15.71 -23.91 0.89
C MET A 156 14.93 -23.07 1.88
N LYS A 157 14.57 -23.67 3.01
CA LYS A 157 13.91 -23.01 4.13
C LYS A 157 14.91 -22.19 4.95
N ALA A 158 14.48 -21.00 5.38
CA ALA A 158 15.12 -20.21 6.42
C ALA A 158 14.06 -19.58 7.35
N GLU A 159 14.44 -19.34 8.60
CA GLU A 159 13.55 -18.77 9.61
C GLU A 159 14.23 -17.62 10.37
N THR A 160 13.44 -16.63 10.81
CA THR A 160 13.97 -15.51 11.61
C THR A 160 12.88 -14.86 12.46
N ASN A 161 13.29 -14.12 13.49
CA ASN A 161 12.42 -13.17 14.17
C ASN A 161 12.78 -11.77 13.70
N PHE A 162 11.88 -11.13 12.95
CA PHE A 162 12.12 -9.83 12.36
C PHE A 162 10.89 -8.93 12.45
N LYS A 163 11.10 -7.70 12.91
CA LYS A 163 10.06 -6.65 13.04
C LYS A 163 8.79 -7.15 13.77
N GLY A 164 8.98 -7.90 14.86
CA GLY A 164 7.88 -8.39 15.71
C GLY A 164 7.14 -9.62 15.16
N ARG A 165 7.64 -10.25 14.08
CA ARG A 165 7.07 -11.47 13.51
C ARG A 165 8.12 -12.56 13.41
N HIS A 166 7.67 -13.80 13.60
CA HIS A 166 8.44 -14.98 13.24
C HIS A 166 8.14 -15.31 11.78
N TRP A 167 9.17 -15.26 10.93
CA TRP A 167 9.07 -15.49 9.51
C TRP A 167 9.68 -16.82 9.13
N THR A 168 9.05 -17.44 8.16
CA THR A 168 9.40 -18.72 7.56
C THR A 168 9.47 -18.46 6.05
N VAL A 169 10.68 -18.44 5.47
CA VAL A 169 10.96 -18.03 4.08
C VAL A 169 11.73 -19.09 3.26
N TRP A 170 11.36 -19.20 1.99
CA TRP A 170 11.81 -20.23 1.06
C TRP A 170 12.56 -19.48 -0.05
N TYR A 171 13.87 -19.69 -0.15
CA TYR A 171 14.74 -18.92 -1.04
C TYR A 171 15.46 -19.82 -2.04
N ALA A 172 15.76 -19.31 -3.23
CA ALA A 172 16.40 -20.04 -4.32
C ALA A 172 17.81 -19.51 -4.59
N GLU A 173 18.85 -20.29 -4.27
CA GLU A 173 20.27 -19.93 -4.49
C GLU A 173 20.64 -19.82 -5.98
N ASP A 174 19.93 -20.56 -6.84
CA ASP A 174 20.08 -20.49 -8.30
C ASP A 174 19.73 -19.10 -8.87
N ILE A 175 19.03 -18.27 -8.08
CA ILE A 175 18.74 -16.87 -8.40
C ILE A 175 19.48 -16.01 -7.35
N PRO A 176 20.76 -15.68 -7.56
CA PRO A 176 21.62 -15.03 -6.55
C PRO A 176 21.33 -13.52 -6.42
N LEU A 177 20.06 -13.19 -6.18
CA LEU A 177 19.57 -11.84 -5.95
C LEU A 177 19.14 -11.72 -4.49
N ASP A 178 19.84 -10.89 -3.72
CA ASP A 178 19.49 -10.60 -2.32
C ASP A 178 18.25 -9.67 -2.25
N ASN A 179 17.08 -10.25 -2.41
CA ASN A 179 15.79 -9.60 -2.29
C ASN A 179 14.69 -10.60 -1.89
N GLY A 180 13.52 -10.06 -1.57
CA GLY A 180 12.34 -10.83 -1.22
C GLY A 180 11.11 -9.94 -1.09
N PRO A 181 9.94 -10.52 -0.81
CA PRO A 181 8.75 -9.75 -0.53
C PRO A 181 8.95 -8.91 0.74
N TRP A 182 8.37 -7.71 0.72
CA TRP A 182 8.41 -6.75 1.83
C TRP A 182 9.83 -6.30 2.18
N LYS A 183 10.25 -6.46 3.43
CA LYS A 183 11.57 -6.04 3.96
C LYS A 183 12.48 -7.25 4.20
N LEU A 184 12.16 -8.41 3.63
CA LEU A 184 12.87 -9.66 3.83
C LEU A 184 14.02 -9.76 2.82
N ILE A 185 15.25 -9.73 3.33
CA ILE A 185 16.52 -9.75 2.60
C ILE A 185 17.56 -10.52 3.42
N GLY A 186 18.79 -10.64 2.94
CA GLY A 186 19.95 -11.20 3.64
C GLY A 186 20.21 -12.67 3.39
N LEU A 187 19.57 -13.27 2.39
CA LEU A 187 19.79 -14.66 1.99
C LEU A 187 20.63 -14.73 0.72
N PRO A 188 21.37 -15.83 0.48
CA PRO A 188 22.24 -15.96 -0.69
C PRO A 188 21.48 -16.14 -2.01
N GLY A 189 20.15 -16.06 -1.99
CA GLY A 189 19.28 -16.13 -3.16
C GLY A 189 17.93 -15.48 -2.93
N LEU A 190 17.16 -15.36 -4.00
CA LEU A 190 15.87 -14.67 -4.00
C LEU A 190 14.84 -15.43 -3.14
N ILE A 191 14.19 -14.72 -2.23
CA ILE A 191 13.08 -15.29 -1.44
C ILE A 191 11.86 -15.41 -2.34
N LEU A 192 11.44 -16.64 -2.66
CA LEU A 192 10.28 -16.91 -3.51
C LEU A 192 9.00 -17.14 -2.71
N LYS A 193 9.09 -17.46 -1.41
CA LYS A 193 7.90 -17.53 -0.55
C LYS A 193 8.24 -17.09 0.86
N ALA A 194 7.28 -16.43 1.50
CA ALA A 194 7.40 -15.99 2.88
C ALA A 194 6.04 -16.08 3.57
N THR A 195 6.02 -16.60 4.79
CA THR A 195 4.86 -16.57 5.66
C THR A 195 5.27 -16.19 7.06
N ASP A 196 4.46 -15.40 7.75
CA ASP A 196 4.63 -15.25 9.19
C ASP A 196 3.96 -16.43 9.93
N ALA A 197 4.38 -16.69 11.17
CA ALA A 197 3.91 -17.83 11.96
C ALA A 197 2.39 -17.84 12.20
N LYS A 198 1.76 -16.65 12.20
CA LYS A 198 0.31 -16.51 12.35
C LYS A 198 -0.44 -16.60 11.02
N LYS A 199 0.25 -16.76 9.89
CA LYS A 199 -0.33 -16.77 8.54
C LYS A 199 -1.16 -15.52 8.24
N GLN A 200 -0.79 -14.39 8.84
CA GLN A 200 -1.38 -13.09 8.58
C GLN A 200 -0.79 -12.44 7.33
N TYR A 201 0.43 -12.83 6.96
CA TYR A 201 1.10 -12.38 5.75
C TYR A 201 1.65 -13.60 5.04
N ILE A 202 1.16 -13.84 3.83
CA ILE A 202 1.59 -14.94 2.97
C ILE A 202 1.95 -14.35 1.62
N PHE A 203 3.15 -14.64 1.15
CA PHE A 203 3.63 -14.26 -0.17
C PHE A 203 4.18 -15.50 -0.85
N GLU A 204 3.72 -15.80 -2.07
CA GLU A 204 4.25 -16.89 -2.87
C GLU A 204 4.45 -16.42 -4.31
N ALA A 205 5.68 -16.50 -4.80
CA ALA A 205 6.05 -16.11 -6.14
C ALA A 205 5.26 -16.95 -7.14
N LYS A 206 4.64 -16.28 -8.11
CA LYS A 206 3.91 -16.90 -9.22
C LYS A 206 4.52 -16.60 -10.59
N GLY A 207 5.48 -15.68 -10.65
CA GLY A 207 6.20 -15.34 -11.87
C GLY A 207 7.47 -14.57 -11.58
N LEU A 208 8.48 -14.81 -12.40
CA LEU A 208 9.75 -14.08 -12.44
C LEU A 208 9.99 -13.67 -13.90
N GLU A 209 10.22 -12.39 -14.10
CA GLU A 209 10.41 -11.78 -15.42
C GLU A 209 11.74 -11.04 -15.46
N GLN A 210 12.44 -11.15 -16.58
CA GLN A 210 13.59 -10.31 -16.90
C GLN A 210 13.11 -9.13 -17.75
N VAL A 211 13.24 -7.92 -17.21
CA VAL A 211 12.71 -6.68 -17.80
C VAL A 211 13.80 -5.89 -18.55
N ASP A 212 15.09 -6.22 -18.33
CA ASP A 212 16.24 -5.68 -19.06
C ASP A 212 16.35 -4.15 -19.09
N GLY A 213 15.90 -3.49 -18.03
CA GLY A 213 15.96 -2.03 -17.89
C GLY A 213 15.05 -1.24 -18.81
N LYS A 214 14.03 -1.90 -19.41
CA LYS A 214 13.04 -1.25 -20.29
C LYS A 214 12.02 -0.40 -19.53
N GLU A 215 11.88 -0.64 -18.23
CA GLU A 215 10.98 0.09 -17.34
C GLU A 215 11.80 0.79 -16.24
N ASP A 216 11.26 1.90 -15.73
CA ASP A 216 11.89 2.69 -14.66
C ASP A 216 11.27 2.34 -13.31
N ILE A 217 12.10 2.27 -12.26
CA ILE A 217 11.65 2.37 -10.88
C ILE A 217 11.51 3.86 -10.58
N THR A 218 10.29 4.35 -10.38
CA THR A 218 10.02 5.76 -10.13
C THR A 218 9.56 5.99 -8.72
N LEU A 219 10.05 7.05 -8.08
CA LEU A 219 9.54 7.46 -6.79
C LEU A 219 8.07 7.88 -6.89
N ILE A 220 7.26 7.43 -5.94
CA ILE A 220 5.85 7.83 -5.84
C ILE A 220 5.68 9.35 -5.93
N LYS A 221 4.69 9.78 -6.73
CA LYS A 221 4.37 11.19 -6.91
C LYS A 221 3.90 11.82 -5.61
N ASN A 222 4.11 13.13 -5.48
CA ASN A 222 3.72 13.89 -4.30
C ASN A 222 4.35 13.37 -2.99
N TYR A 223 5.40 12.55 -3.02
CA TYR A 223 6.07 12.03 -1.82
C TYR A 223 6.46 13.12 -0.81
N LYS A 224 6.72 14.35 -1.29
CA LYS A 224 7.02 15.53 -0.46
C LYS A 224 5.86 15.96 0.45
N LYS A 225 4.63 15.57 0.13
CA LYS A 225 3.43 15.84 0.94
C LYS A 225 3.21 14.81 2.04
N TYR A 226 3.95 13.69 2.02
CA TYR A 226 3.81 12.64 3.02
C TYR A 226 4.46 13.10 4.32
N GLU A 227 3.75 12.93 5.43
CA GLU A 227 4.29 13.26 6.74
C GLU A 227 5.39 12.27 7.11
N SER A 228 6.58 12.78 7.44
CA SER A 228 7.72 11.93 7.80
C SER A 228 7.60 11.48 9.24
N VAL A 229 7.53 10.17 9.47
CA VAL A 229 7.38 9.59 10.81
C VAL A 229 8.31 8.39 10.99
N THR A 230 8.62 8.06 12.25
CA THR A 230 9.28 6.79 12.58
C THR A 230 8.28 5.63 12.54
N GLN A 231 8.76 4.39 12.35
CA GLN A 231 7.91 3.20 12.40
C GLN A 231 7.10 3.13 13.71
N LYS A 232 7.71 3.46 14.85
CA LYS A 232 7.02 3.47 16.15
C LYS A 232 5.89 4.51 16.22
N GLN A 233 6.08 5.68 15.61
CA GLN A 233 5.03 6.70 15.52
C GLN A 233 3.90 6.21 14.60
N PHE A 234 4.24 5.66 13.44
CA PHE A 234 3.26 5.10 12.51
C PHE A 234 2.43 3.98 13.15
N ASP A 235 3.08 3.02 13.82
CA ASP A 235 2.39 1.94 14.54
C ASP A 235 1.44 2.47 15.62
N LYS A 236 1.80 3.57 16.28
CA LYS A 236 0.93 4.23 17.26
C LYS A 236 -0.27 4.86 16.56
N ILE A 237 -0.04 5.66 15.51
CA ILE A 237 -1.10 6.30 14.71
C ILE A 237 -2.10 5.25 14.21
N ASN A 238 -1.61 4.18 13.60
CA ASN A 238 -2.45 3.14 13.03
C ASN A 238 -3.28 2.38 14.09
N ARG A 239 -2.82 2.36 15.35
CA ARG A 239 -3.56 1.74 16.47
C ARG A 239 -4.54 2.68 17.16
N THR A 240 -4.25 3.98 17.21
CA THR A 240 -4.97 4.92 18.08
C THR A 240 -5.85 5.90 17.33
N THR A 241 -5.56 6.19 16.07
CA THR A 241 -6.31 7.18 15.30
C THR A 241 -7.65 6.59 14.91
N SER A 242 -8.75 7.20 15.37
CA SER A 242 -10.09 6.89 14.89
C SER A 242 -10.41 7.67 13.61
N PHE A 243 -11.46 7.23 12.90
CA PHE A 243 -11.94 7.97 11.72
C PHE A 243 -12.34 9.41 12.09
N ASP A 244 -12.95 9.62 13.25
CA ASP A 244 -13.37 10.93 13.73
C ASP A 244 -12.17 11.84 14.02
N ASP A 245 -11.09 11.30 14.56
CA ASP A 245 -9.85 12.05 14.81
C ASP A 245 -9.20 12.49 13.49
N ALA A 246 -9.19 11.60 12.49
CA ALA A 246 -8.66 11.91 11.16
C ALA A 246 -9.48 13.00 10.46
N MET A 247 -10.82 12.90 10.50
CA MET A 247 -11.72 13.90 9.90
C MET A 247 -11.54 15.30 10.52
N LYS A 248 -11.48 15.38 11.86
CA LYS A 248 -11.21 16.63 12.58
C LYS A 248 -9.85 17.23 12.20
N ALA A 249 -8.81 16.40 12.11
CA ALA A 249 -7.47 16.86 11.73
C ALA A 249 -7.42 17.38 10.28
N SER A 250 -8.22 16.81 9.36
CA SER A 250 -8.38 17.29 7.99
C SER A 250 -9.26 18.54 7.87
N GLY A 251 -9.71 19.13 8.98
CA GLY A 251 -10.59 20.30 8.99
C GLY A 251 -12.04 19.99 8.60
N ILE A 252 -12.42 18.71 8.58
CA ILE A 252 -13.78 18.27 8.29
C ILE A 252 -14.48 17.97 9.62
N THR A 253 -15.33 18.91 10.04
CA THR A 253 -16.23 18.70 11.17
C THR A 253 -17.57 18.22 10.65
N ILE A 254 -17.93 16.96 10.93
CA ILE A 254 -19.31 16.49 10.73
C ILE A 254 -20.14 17.03 11.88
N SER A 255 -20.88 18.13 11.67
CA SER A 255 -21.96 18.52 12.58
C SER A 255 -23.18 17.66 12.25
N LEU A 256 -23.65 16.88 13.23
CA LEU A 256 -24.91 16.13 13.16
C LEU A 256 -26.06 16.96 13.74
N ASP A 257 -26.09 18.26 13.50
CA ASP A 257 -27.21 19.08 13.91
C ASP A 257 -28.27 19.05 12.80
N ASN A 258 -29.32 18.25 13.03
CA ASN A 258 -30.56 18.10 12.25
C ASN A 258 -30.54 17.18 11.02
N VAL A 259 -30.10 15.93 11.17
CA VAL A 259 -30.52 14.85 10.26
C VAL A 259 -31.60 14.02 10.93
N THR A 260 -32.87 14.31 10.64
CA THR A 260 -33.98 13.40 10.92
C THR A 260 -33.89 12.25 9.93
N ILE A 261 -33.80 11.02 10.46
CA ILE A 261 -33.68 9.81 9.63
C ILE A 261 -35.07 9.49 9.11
N GLU A 262 -35.35 9.82 7.85
CA GLU A 262 -36.35 9.08 7.07
C GLU A 262 -35.65 7.84 6.51
N GLU A 263 -36.20 6.66 6.78
CA GLU A 263 -35.67 5.38 6.32
C GLU A 263 -35.41 5.41 4.80
N GLY A 264 -34.15 5.24 4.40
CA GLY A 264 -33.77 5.01 3.00
C GLY A 264 -33.00 6.12 2.25
N GLY A 265 -32.41 7.12 2.90
CA GLY A 265 -31.72 8.24 2.23
C GLY A 265 -30.21 8.36 2.49
N PHE A 266 -29.45 8.61 1.40
CA PHE A 266 -28.07 9.15 1.20
C PHE A 266 -26.95 8.79 2.18
N LYS A 267 -27.18 8.78 3.49
CA LYS A 267 -26.20 8.32 4.49
C LYS A 267 -25.88 6.84 4.29
N ASP A 268 -26.87 6.00 4.01
CA ASP A 268 -26.61 4.58 3.75
C ASP A 268 -25.80 4.35 2.47
N ASP A 269 -26.01 5.15 1.43
CA ASP A 269 -25.29 5.00 0.17
C ASP A 269 -23.92 5.67 0.17
N PHE A 270 -23.76 6.80 0.88
CA PHE A 270 -22.46 7.42 1.13
C PHE A 270 -21.61 6.59 2.09
N MET A 271 -22.22 6.01 3.13
CA MET A 271 -21.55 5.06 4.01
C MET A 271 -21.22 3.77 3.26
N LYS A 272 -22.11 3.22 2.42
CA LYS A 272 -21.76 2.09 1.53
C LYS A 272 -20.62 2.45 0.58
N TYR A 273 -20.58 3.65 0.02
CA TYR A 273 -19.49 4.12 -0.84
C TYR A 273 -18.16 4.16 -0.07
N ILE A 274 -18.13 4.76 1.13
CA ILE A 274 -16.93 4.79 2.00
C ILE A 274 -16.54 3.37 2.48
N ILE A 275 -17.51 2.52 2.80
CA ILE A 275 -17.34 1.11 3.20
C ILE A 275 -16.85 0.24 2.02
N SER A 276 -17.13 0.64 0.77
CA SER A 276 -16.73 -0.03 -0.47
C SER A 276 -15.39 0.45 -1.03
N THR A 277 -14.86 1.58 -0.53
CA THR A 277 -13.48 2.00 -0.81
C THR A 277 -12.49 1.29 0.11
N PRO A 278 -11.23 1.06 -0.30
CA PRO A 278 -10.28 0.23 0.42
C PRO A 278 -9.62 0.96 1.61
N ILE A 279 -10.40 1.66 2.44
CA ILE A 279 -9.94 2.22 3.72
C ILE A 279 -10.60 1.38 4.83
N PRO A 280 -9.82 0.79 5.77
CA PRO A 280 -10.32 -0.23 6.69
C PRO A 280 -11.54 0.21 7.52
N GLN A 281 -12.59 -0.60 7.40
CA GLN A 281 -13.85 -0.57 8.13
C GLN A 281 -13.70 -0.79 9.66
N ILE A 282 -13.12 0.19 10.36
CA ILE A 282 -13.17 0.29 11.84
C ILE A 282 -14.43 1.07 12.29
N ILE A 283 -15.24 1.55 11.36
CA ILE A 283 -16.43 2.40 11.58
C ILE A 283 -17.54 1.71 12.42
N ARG A 284 -17.51 0.40 12.63
CA ARG A 284 -18.57 -0.29 13.40
C ARG A 284 -18.45 -0.23 14.93
N LYS A 285 -17.34 0.27 15.50
CA LYS A 285 -17.15 0.29 16.96
C LYS A 285 -17.46 1.62 17.67
N SER A 286 -17.77 2.71 16.95
CA SER A 286 -18.17 3.99 17.58
C SER A 286 -19.68 4.27 17.51
N LEU A 287 -20.50 3.33 17.00
CA LEU A 287 -21.95 3.48 16.87
C LEU A 287 -22.76 2.40 17.65
N GLY A 288 -22.18 1.89 18.73
CA GLY A 288 -22.89 1.09 19.75
C GLY A 288 -23.04 1.88 21.03
#